data_AF-A0A9C7LBF6-F1
#
_entry.id   AF-A0A9C7LBF6-F1
#
_cell.length_a   1.000
_cell.length_b   1.000
_cell.length_c   1.000
_cell.angle_alpha   90.00
_cell.angle_beta   90.00
_cell.angle_gamma   90.00
#
_symmetry.space_group_name_H-M   'P 1'
#
loop_
_entity.id
_entity.type
_entity.pdbx_description
1 polymer ?
#
loop_
_entity_poly.entity_id
_entity_poly.type
_entity_poly.pdbx_seq_one_letter_code
_entity_poly.pdbx_strand_id
1 'polypeptide(L)'
;MLMKSIRILLGLFFTIAVFPASVFAAEKTTLHYIPDDFDFKYWAYMEIDDFLSANIIDGTVVYEDDYPIVTVNPEGNITRAQFTKMIVNALDLKLKGTAQTFSDVKTTDWYAPFVAIANSHGIIKGVNGKFNPKNNITREQMALMIYRAFKESITFKTTGKTFTDVKPGTEAADAITKAAANEIVKGYANLFKPRNLATRAQGIIMIHRALHQETSQLPTSEQLLSIVNEVISTEKEGLVSGNYTSMIPVYNQYSTGYFQAASIESVNAYEYMKNNGQTLTFTPVGEFTAQVLSKNNRFASVEIDNLLYDVTVAGQEGTERSDFSGILSLKKDPDGTWKVYNVITYE
;
A
#
# COMPACT_ATOMS: atom_id res chain seq x y z
N MET A 1 4.98 -0.91 22.28
CA MET A 1 4.83 -2.30 21.81
C MET A 1 5.30 -2.28 20.36
N LEU A 2 6.57 -2.62 20.08
CA LEU A 2 7.05 -2.70 18.70
C LEU A 2 6.43 -3.96 18.10
N MET A 3 5.40 -3.79 17.26
CA MET A 3 4.99 -4.85 16.33
C MET A 3 6.20 -5.13 15.45
N LYS A 4 6.88 -6.25 15.72
CA LYS A 4 7.92 -6.76 14.82
C LYS A 4 7.18 -7.26 13.60
N SER A 5 7.23 -6.51 12.50
CA SER A 5 6.68 -6.90 11.21
C SER A 5 7.55 -8.00 10.61
N ILE A 6 7.51 -9.19 11.20
CA ILE A 6 7.95 -10.40 10.52
C ILE A 6 6.72 -10.84 9.75
N ARG A 7 6.80 -10.82 8.41
CA ARG A 7 5.79 -11.48 7.59
C ARG A 7 5.99 -12.95 7.81
N ILE A 8 5.16 -13.48 8.67
CA ILE A 8 5.19 -14.88 9.05
C ILE A 8 4.55 -15.58 7.88
N LEU A 9 5.38 -16.34 7.15
CA LEU A 9 4.89 -17.44 6.34
C LEU A 9 3.82 -18.13 7.17
N LEU A 10 2.58 -18.16 6.66
CA LEU A 10 1.52 -19.02 7.17
C LEU A 10 2.15 -20.29 7.74
N GLY A 11 2.07 -20.40 9.07
CA GLY A 11 2.86 -21.32 9.88
C GLY A 11 2.56 -22.75 9.52
N LEU A 12 3.39 -23.29 8.64
CA LEU A 12 3.75 -24.68 8.47
C LEU A 12 5.06 -24.62 7.68
N PHE A 13 6.11 -25.29 8.16
CA PHE A 13 7.42 -25.35 7.54
C PHE A 13 7.32 -25.69 6.03
N PHE A 14 7.22 -24.68 5.16
CA PHE A 14 7.40 -24.82 3.73
C PHE A 14 8.73 -24.20 3.38
N THR A 15 9.77 -25.06 3.42
CA THR A 15 10.93 -24.90 2.55
C THR A 15 10.42 -24.42 1.20
N ILE A 16 11.00 -23.33 0.68
CA ILE A 16 10.81 -22.82 -0.68
C ILE A 16 10.56 -24.00 -1.63
N ALA A 17 9.30 -24.32 -1.89
CA ALA A 17 8.97 -25.32 -2.86
C ALA A 17 9.19 -24.59 -4.18
N VAL A 18 10.30 -24.91 -4.84
CA VAL A 18 10.59 -24.44 -6.19
C VAL A 18 9.56 -25.12 -7.08
N PHE A 19 8.38 -24.51 -7.21
CA PHE A 19 7.38 -24.93 -8.16
C PHE A 19 7.93 -24.68 -9.57
N PRO A 20 7.75 -25.61 -10.53
CA PRO A 20 8.12 -25.33 -11.91
C PRO A 20 7.35 -24.08 -12.39
N ALA A 21 8.08 -23.06 -12.85
CA ALA A 21 7.58 -21.74 -13.24
C ALA A 21 6.52 -21.73 -14.36
N SER A 22 6.16 -22.89 -14.90
CA SER A 22 5.40 -23.04 -16.14
C SER A 22 3.89 -23.16 -16.00
N VAL A 23 3.28 -22.94 -14.82
CA VAL A 23 1.81 -23.13 -14.64
C VAL A 23 1.03 -21.82 -14.46
N PHE A 24 1.67 -20.68 -14.18
CA PHE A 24 0.93 -19.45 -13.85
C PHE A 24 1.35 -18.29 -14.77
N ALA A 25 0.50 -17.99 -15.75
CA ALA A 25 0.67 -16.83 -16.61
C ALA A 25 0.42 -15.53 -15.80
N ALA A 26 1.42 -14.65 -15.76
CA ALA A 26 1.37 -13.20 -15.51
C ALA A 26 0.40 -12.65 -14.44
N GLU A 27 0.44 -13.19 -13.21
CA GLU A 27 -0.07 -12.48 -12.02
C GLU A 27 1.09 -12.02 -11.12
N LYS A 28 0.89 -10.89 -10.43
CA LYS A 28 1.86 -10.31 -9.51
C LYS A 28 1.96 -11.20 -8.26
N THR A 29 3.01 -12.00 -8.15
CA THR A 29 3.31 -12.85 -6.99
C THR A 29 3.68 -12.05 -5.74
N THR A 30 3.69 -12.67 -4.57
CA THR A 30 4.11 -12.05 -3.30
C THR A 30 5.51 -11.44 -3.35
N LEU A 31 6.41 -12.04 -4.13
CA LEU A 31 7.78 -11.52 -4.35
C LEU A 31 7.79 -10.12 -4.98
N HIS A 32 6.76 -9.75 -5.75
CA HIS A 32 6.65 -8.41 -6.33
C HIS A 32 6.34 -7.31 -5.29
N TYR A 33 6.10 -7.68 -4.04
CA TYR A 33 5.82 -6.80 -2.91
C TYR A 33 6.98 -6.76 -1.91
N ILE A 34 8.09 -7.42 -2.19
CA ILE A 34 9.27 -7.49 -1.31
C ILE A 34 10.43 -6.80 -2.04
N PRO A 35 10.77 -5.55 -1.66
CA PRO A 35 11.86 -4.82 -2.29
C PRO A 35 13.22 -5.37 -1.85
N ASP A 36 14.15 -5.46 -2.80
CA ASP A 36 15.51 -5.99 -2.59
C ASP A 36 16.50 -4.92 -2.11
N ASP A 37 16.22 -3.64 -2.38
CA ASP A 37 17.18 -2.55 -2.18
C ASP A 37 17.17 -1.91 -0.78
N PHE A 38 16.41 -2.46 0.17
CA PHE A 38 16.42 -2.09 1.59
C PHE A 38 15.73 -3.15 2.46
N ASP A 39 15.99 -3.15 3.78
CA ASP A 39 15.41 -4.11 4.73
C ASP A 39 14.40 -3.48 5.71
N PHE A 40 13.84 -4.31 6.60
CA PHE A 40 12.86 -3.90 7.62
C PHE A 40 13.38 -2.88 8.65
N LYS A 41 14.69 -2.64 8.72
CA LYS A 41 15.30 -1.63 9.60
C LYS A 41 15.37 -0.26 8.93
N TYR A 42 15.10 -0.20 7.63
CA TYR A 42 15.07 1.06 6.89
C TYR A 42 14.00 1.99 7.47
N TRP A 43 14.35 3.26 7.66
CA TRP A 43 13.55 4.23 8.42
C TRP A 43 12.16 4.51 7.83
N ALA A 44 11.99 4.24 6.54
CA ALA A 44 10.73 4.42 5.80
C ALA A 44 10.10 3.07 5.39
N TYR A 45 10.60 1.95 5.93
CA TYR A 45 10.15 0.62 5.55
C TYR A 45 8.64 0.48 5.66
N MET A 46 8.06 0.85 6.81
CA MET A 46 6.62 0.68 7.05
C MET A 46 5.75 1.42 6.03
N GLU A 47 6.03 2.69 5.76
CA GLU A 47 5.22 3.46 4.81
C GLU A 47 5.41 3.01 3.35
N ILE A 48 6.62 2.56 2.97
CA ILE A 48 6.87 2.04 1.61
C ILE A 48 6.22 0.67 1.44
N ASP A 49 6.35 -0.20 2.44
CA ASP A 49 5.78 -1.54 2.45
C ASP A 49 4.25 -1.52 2.37
N ASP A 50 3.62 -0.64 3.14
CA ASP A 50 2.17 -0.43 3.13
C ASP A 50 1.69 0.01 1.73
N PHE A 51 2.39 0.95 1.09
CA PHE A 51 2.04 1.42 -0.25
C PHE A 51 2.30 0.39 -1.35
N LEU A 52 3.36 -0.40 -1.26
CA LEU A 52 3.59 -1.52 -2.17
C LEU A 52 2.47 -2.54 -2.02
N SER A 53 2.19 -2.96 -0.78
CA SER A 53 1.14 -3.92 -0.45
C SER A 53 -0.23 -3.46 -0.92
N ALA A 54 -0.52 -2.15 -0.86
CA ALA A 54 -1.76 -1.56 -1.30
C ALA A 54 -1.87 -1.35 -2.82
N ASN A 55 -0.87 -1.71 -3.62
CA ASN A 55 -0.76 -1.35 -5.05
C ASN A 55 -0.90 0.17 -5.29
N ILE A 56 -0.42 1.01 -4.36
CA ILE A 56 -0.42 2.48 -4.50
C ILE A 56 0.84 2.94 -5.23
N ILE A 57 1.95 2.25 -4.99
CA ILE A 57 3.20 2.41 -5.74
C ILE A 57 3.65 1.06 -6.27
N ASP A 58 4.46 1.11 -7.32
CA ASP A 58 5.17 -0.04 -7.86
C ASP A 58 6.69 0.17 -7.74
N GLY A 59 7.41 -0.93 -7.55
CA GLY A 59 8.86 -0.96 -7.77
C GLY A 59 9.20 -1.16 -9.24
N THR A 60 10.48 -0.98 -9.57
CA THR A 60 11.02 -1.44 -10.84
C THR A 60 11.28 -2.92 -10.73
N VAL A 61 10.70 -3.71 -11.63
CA VAL A 61 10.85 -5.17 -11.66
C VAL A 61 11.86 -5.55 -12.73
N VAL A 62 12.88 -6.32 -12.33
CA VAL A 62 13.83 -6.99 -13.23
C VAL A 62 13.72 -8.49 -12.95
N TYR A 63 13.77 -9.32 -13.99
CA TYR A 63 13.73 -10.77 -13.82
C TYR A 63 15.14 -11.36 -13.88
N GLU A 64 15.50 -12.13 -12.86
CA GLU A 64 16.72 -12.94 -12.81
C GLU A 64 16.32 -14.40 -12.58
N ASP A 65 16.68 -15.30 -13.50
CA ASP A 65 16.29 -16.72 -13.44
C ASP A 65 14.79 -16.96 -13.17
N ASP A 66 13.93 -16.21 -13.86
CA ASP A 66 12.46 -16.18 -13.70
C ASP A 66 11.94 -15.63 -12.35
N TYR A 67 12.83 -15.17 -11.46
CA TYR A 67 12.45 -14.51 -10.21
C TYR A 67 12.35 -12.98 -10.38
N PRO A 68 11.25 -12.36 -9.92
CA PRO A 68 11.11 -10.90 -9.96
C PRO A 68 11.91 -10.26 -8.83
N ILE A 69 12.88 -9.42 -9.19
CA ILE A 69 13.61 -8.54 -8.28
C ILE A 69 12.97 -7.16 -8.34
N VAL A 70 12.48 -6.69 -7.20
CA VAL A 70 11.79 -5.41 -7.07
C VAL A 70 12.72 -4.39 -6.43
N THR A 71 12.86 -3.22 -7.04
CA THR A 71 13.63 -2.10 -6.47
C THR A 71 12.79 -0.83 -6.40
N VAL A 72 12.87 -0.10 -5.28
CA VAL A 72 12.12 1.16 -5.09
C VAL A 72 12.99 2.38 -5.36
N ASN A 73 14.30 2.26 -5.14
CA ASN A 73 15.31 3.31 -5.08
C ASN A 73 14.91 4.42 -4.10
N PRO A 74 14.80 4.13 -2.80
CA PRO A 74 14.17 5.04 -1.83
C PRO A 74 15.01 6.31 -1.56
N GLU A 75 16.34 6.23 -1.67
CA GLU A 75 17.26 7.36 -1.46
C GLU A 75 17.52 8.18 -2.74
N GLY A 76 17.09 7.68 -3.90
CA GLY A 76 17.20 8.42 -5.16
C GLY A 76 16.45 9.74 -5.13
N ASN A 77 17.06 10.81 -5.64
CA ASN A 77 16.37 12.08 -5.86
C ASN A 77 15.22 11.88 -6.85
N ILE A 78 14.04 12.41 -6.52
CA ILE A 78 12.85 12.25 -7.35
C ILE A 78 12.68 13.43 -8.31
N THR A 79 12.44 13.14 -9.58
CA THR A 79 12.11 14.16 -10.58
C THR A 79 10.70 14.68 -10.39
N ARG A 80 10.44 15.88 -10.90
CA ARG A 80 9.12 16.51 -10.81
C ARG A 80 8.03 15.72 -11.51
N ALA A 81 8.32 15.14 -12.68
CA ALA A 81 7.41 14.24 -13.38
C ALA A 81 7.08 12.98 -12.57
N GLN A 82 8.08 12.34 -11.96
CA GLN A 82 7.89 11.14 -11.14
C GLN A 82 7.02 11.42 -9.92
N PHE A 83 7.28 12.52 -9.21
CA PHE A 83 6.48 12.87 -8.03
C PHE A 83 5.04 13.26 -8.41
N THR A 84 4.86 13.96 -9.53
CA THR A 84 3.52 14.25 -10.07
C THR A 84 2.74 12.97 -10.38
N LYS A 85 3.35 12.00 -11.07
CA LYS A 85 2.73 10.69 -11.32
C LYS A 85 2.35 9.99 -10.01
N MET A 86 3.25 10.00 -9.02
CA MET A 86 3.00 9.37 -7.72
C MET A 86 1.78 9.96 -7.01
N ILE A 87 1.62 11.29 -6.98
CA ILE A 87 0.44 11.93 -6.38
C ILE A 87 -0.84 11.59 -7.16
N VAL A 88 -0.79 11.65 -8.50
CA VAL A 88 -1.96 11.36 -9.34
C VAL A 88 -2.44 9.92 -9.13
N ASN A 89 -1.52 8.96 -9.11
CA ASN A 89 -1.85 7.56 -8.90
C ASN A 89 -2.37 7.32 -7.46
N ALA A 90 -1.69 7.84 -6.45
CA ALA A 90 -2.07 7.61 -5.05
C ALA A 90 -3.45 8.18 -4.70
N LEU A 91 -3.87 9.24 -5.40
CA LEU A 91 -5.18 9.87 -5.22
C LEU A 91 -6.23 9.39 -6.23
N ASP A 92 -5.85 8.50 -7.16
CA ASP A 92 -6.63 8.09 -8.33
C ASP A 92 -7.27 9.27 -9.09
N LEU A 93 -6.50 10.34 -9.31
CA LEU A 93 -7.04 11.54 -9.94
C LEU A 93 -7.32 11.30 -11.42
N LYS A 94 -8.49 11.75 -11.86
CA LYS A 94 -8.85 11.86 -13.27
C LYS A 94 -8.77 13.32 -13.73
N LEU A 95 -8.70 13.53 -15.04
CA LEU A 95 -8.66 14.88 -15.61
C LEU A 95 -9.91 15.68 -15.20
N LYS A 96 -9.73 16.89 -14.69
CA LYS A 96 -10.80 17.77 -14.21
C LYS A 96 -10.85 19.05 -15.04
N GLY A 97 -11.68 19.06 -16.08
CA GLY A 97 -11.75 20.19 -17.00
C GLY A 97 -10.50 20.33 -17.87
N THR A 98 -10.12 21.56 -18.21
CA THR A 98 -9.00 21.84 -19.13
C THR A 98 -7.69 22.05 -18.38
N ALA A 99 -6.64 21.36 -18.81
CA ALA A 99 -5.28 21.57 -18.33
C ALA A 99 -4.52 22.58 -19.21
N GLN A 100 -3.62 23.34 -18.59
CA GLN A 100 -2.63 24.16 -19.30
C GLN A 100 -1.61 23.26 -19.99
N THR A 101 -1.19 23.66 -21.20
CA THR A 101 -0.07 23.02 -21.90
C THR A 101 1.25 23.64 -21.46
N PHE A 102 2.31 22.84 -21.44
CA PHE A 102 3.67 23.28 -21.16
C PHE A 102 4.55 23.03 -22.38
N SER A 103 5.38 24.00 -22.73
CA SER A 103 6.23 23.95 -23.92
C SER A 103 7.28 22.81 -23.91
N ASP A 104 7.58 22.26 -22.73
CA ASP A 104 8.53 21.17 -22.50
C ASP A 104 7.86 19.84 -22.13
N VAL A 105 6.56 19.70 -22.41
CA VAL A 105 5.79 18.46 -22.22
C VAL A 105 5.14 18.09 -23.55
N LYS A 106 5.64 17.03 -24.18
CA LYS A 106 5.06 16.49 -25.43
C LYS A 106 3.98 15.49 -25.08
N THR A 107 2.96 15.37 -25.93
CA THR A 107 1.86 14.40 -25.73
C THR A 107 2.33 12.94 -25.71
N THR A 108 3.48 12.66 -26.30
CA THR A 108 4.11 11.33 -26.30
C THR A 108 4.99 11.05 -25.08
N ASP A 109 5.22 12.03 -24.20
CA ASP A 109 5.97 11.80 -22.98
C ASP A 109 5.14 10.97 -22.00
N TRP A 110 5.74 9.96 -21.37
CA TRP A 110 5.04 9.09 -20.41
C TRP A 110 4.39 9.87 -19.25
N TYR A 111 4.94 11.04 -18.91
CA TYR A 111 4.43 11.89 -17.84
C TYR A 111 3.31 12.86 -18.28
N ALA A 112 3.08 13.04 -19.58
CA ALA A 112 2.12 14.00 -20.10
C ALA A 112 0.71 13.86 -19.52
N PRO A 113 0.09 12.66 -19.43
CA PRO A 113 -1.25 12.52 -18.85
C PRO A 113 -1.27 12.93 -17.37
N PHE A 114 -0.26 12.54 -16.58
CA PHE A 114 -0.19 12.86 -15.16
C PHE A 114 0.02 14.36 -14.92
N VAL A 115 0.80 15.02 -15.78
CA VAL A 115 0.99 16.48 -15.75
C VAL A 115 -0.33 17.19 -16.05
N ALA A 116 -1.06 16.77 -17.08
CA ALA A 116 -2.35 17.35 -17.42
C ALA A 116 -3.35 17.22 -16.25
N ILE A 117 -3.46 16.02 -15.68
CA ILE A 117 -4.33 15.75 -14.52
C ILE A 117 -3.94 16.61 -13.32
N ALA A 118 -2.67 16.58 -12.91
CA ALA A 118 -2.24 17.34 -11.75
C ALA A 118 -2.40 18.86 -11.94
N ASN A 119 -2.24 19.36 -13.17
CA ASN A 119 -2.47 20.78 -13.47
C ASN A 119 -3.96 21.13 -13.40
N SER A 120 -4.84 20.27 -13.92
CA SER A 120 -6.29 20.50 -13.89
C SER A 120 -6.86 20.52 -12.46
N HIS A 121 -6.17 19.86 -11.51
CA HIS A 121 -6.46 19.92 -10.07
C HIS A 121 -5.71 21.05 -9.34
N GLY A 122 -4.91 21.87 -10.04
CA GLY A 122 -4.14 22.96 -9.43
C GLY A 122 -2.99 22.51 -8.52
N ILE A 123 -2.61 21.23 -8.57
CA ILE A 123 -1.53 20.64 -7.78
C ILE A 123 -0.18 21.19 -8.28
N ILE A 124 -0.02 21.22 -9.59
CA ILE A 124 1.18 21.75 -10.25
C ILE A 124 0.89 23.05 -10.97
N LYS A 125 1.90 23.93 -10.94
CA LYS A 125 1.98 25.14 -11.77
C LYS A 125 3.31 25.11 -12.53
N GLY A 126 3.35 25.68 -13.73
CA GLY A 126 4.59 25.90 -14.47
C GLY A 126 5.29 27.19 -14.06
N VAL A 127 6.48 27.39 -14.60
CA VAL A 127 7.23 28.65 -14.51
C VAL A 127 7.56 29.06 -15.95
N ASN A 128 7.15 30.26 -16.36
CA ASN A 128 7.40 30.79 -17.71
C ASN A 128 6.99 29.82 -18.84
N GLY A 129 5.81 29.20 -18.72
CA GLY A 129 5.27 28.26 -19.72
C GLY A 129 5.96 26.89 -19.76
N LYS A 130 6.79 26.56 -18.77
CA LYS A 130 7.49 25.27 -18.64
C LYS A 130 7.11 24.51 -17.37
N PHE A 131 7.02 23.20 -17.46
CA PHE A 131 6.80 22.30 -16.33
C PHE A 131 8.12 21.90 -15.66
N ASN A 132 9.21 21.75 -16.42
CA ASN A 132 10.52 21.20 -16.01
C ASN A 132 10.44 19.75 -15.49
N PRO A 133 9.95 18.79 -16.30
CA PRO A 133 9.65 17.43 -15.85
C PRO A 133 10.86 16.65 -15.33
N LYS A 134 12.03 16.87 -15.92
CA LYS A 134 13.27 16.12 -15.66
C LYS A 134 14.09 16.66 -14.49
N ASN A 135 13.73 17.83 -13.95
CA ASN A 135 14.43 18.41 -12.82
C ASN A 135 14.03 17.68 -11.53
N ASN A 136 15.00 17.46 -10.64
CA ASN A 136 14.72 17.01 -9.29
C ASN A 136 13.97 18.09 -8.52
N ILE A 137 13.00 17.68 -7.70
CA ILE A 137 12.24 18.62 -6.88
C ILE A 137 12.97 18.89 -5.57
N THR A 138 12.81 20.12 -5.09
CA THR A 138 13.23 20.48 -3.73
C THR A 138 12.18 20.04 -2.72
N ARG A 139 12.58 19.94 -1.45
CA ARG A 139 11.68 19.59 -0.34
C ARG A 139 10.53 20.59 -0.17
N GLU A 140 10.75 21.88 -0.39
CA GLU A 140 9.67 22.88 -0.36
C GLU A 140 8.66 22.70 -1.51
N GLN A 141 9.12 22.32 -2.70
CA GLN A 141 8.25 22.03 -3.84
C GLN A 141 7.43 20.78 -3.58
N MET A 142 8.04 19.74 -3.01
CA MET A 142 7.36 18.52 -2.58
C MET A 142 6.23 18.84 -1.59
N ALA A 143 6.53 19.59 -0.51
CA ALA A 143 5.54 19.98 0.49
C ALA A 143 4.41 20.82 -0.11
N LEU A 144 4.72 21.75 -1.00
CA LEU A 144 3.72 22.57 -1.68
C LEU A 144 2.78 21.73 -2.57
N MET A 145 3.32 20.77 -3.31
CA MET A 145 2.51 19.87 -4.14
C MET A 145 1.59 19.00 -3.28
N ILE A 146 2.08 18.46 -2.15
CA ILE A 146 1.26 17.72 -1.19
C ILE A 146 0.16 18.61 -0.61
N TYR A 147 0.51 19.79 -0.10
CA TYR A 147 -0.50 20.70 0.44
C TYR A 147 -1.61 20.99 -0.58
N ARG A 148 -1.26 21.30 -1.83
CA ARG A 148 -2.25 21.57 -2.88
C ARG A 148 -3.10 20.37 -3.24
N ALA A 149 -2.52 19.16 -3.25
CA ALA A 149 -3.24 17.93 -3.56
C ALA A 149 -4.29 17.58 -2.50
N PHE A 150 -4.06 17.97 -1.24
CA PHE A 150 -4.88 17.55 -0.12
C PHE A 150 -5.68 18.68 0.56
N LYS A 151 -5.46 19.95 0.21
CA LYS A 151 -6.12 21.10 0.88
C LYS A 151 -7.65 21.10 0.81
N GLU A 152 -8.24 20.36 -0.13
CA GLU A 152 -9.69 20.22 -0.27
C GLU A 152 -10.25 19.05 0.56
N SER A 153 -9.43 18.06 0.91
CA SER A 153 -9.85 16.85 1.64
C SER A 153 -9.36 16.77 3.08
N ILE A 154 -8.28 17.49 3.42
CA ILE A 154 -7.74 17.61 4.78
C ILE A 154 -8.08 19.00 5.33
N THR A 155 -8.63 19.05 6.54
CA THR A 155 -8.71 20.29 7.33
C THR A 155 -7.35 20.56 7.99
N PHE A 156 -6.47 21.27 7.28
CA PHE A 156 -5.13 21.56 7.79
C PHE A 156 -5.17 22.47 9.03
N LYS A 157 -4.64 21.97 10.15
CA LYS A 157 -4.25 22.79 11.31
C LYS A 157 -3.30 23.92 10.91
N THR A 158 -3.46 25.09 11.54
CA THR A 158 -2.67 26.30 11.28
C THR A 158 -1.57 26.55 12.32
N THR A 159 -1.66 25.90 13.47
CA THR A 159 -0.68 25.99 14.56
C THR A 159 0.05 24.66 14.69
N GLY A 160 1.38 24.70 14.68
CA GLY A 160 2.22 23.51 14.77
C GLY A 160 3.69 23.84 14.84
N LYS A 161 4.52 22.82 14.63
CA LYS A 161 5.98 22.97 14.59
C LYS A 161 6.40 23.95 13.50
N THR A 162 7.23 24.92 13.86
CA THR A 162 7.89 25.83 12.92
C THR A 162 9.36 25.42 12.74
N PHE A 163 9.96 25.90 11.64
CA PHE A 163 11.35 25.61 11.31
C PHE A 163 12.12 26.92 11.14
N THR A 164 13.32 27.01 11.71
CA THR A 164 14.10 28.26 11.73
C THR A 164 14.62 28.68 10.35
N ASP A 165 14.68 27.74 9.40
CA ASP A 165 15.10 27.95 8.01
C ASP A 165 13.94 28.13 7.03
N VAL A 166 12.69 28.22 7.52
CA VAL A 166 11.50 28.49 6.71
C VAL A 166 10.97 29.89 7.03
N LYS A 167 11.26 30.85 6.15
CA LYS A 167 10.78 32.23 6.29
C LYS A 167 9.34 32.33 5.77
N PRO A 168 8.43 33.02 6.48
CA PRO A 168 7.06 33.23 6.03
C PRO A 168 7.00 34.13 4.79
N GLY A 169 5.83 34.18 4.13
CA GLY A 169 5.56 35.07 2.99
C GLY A 169 5.57 34.38 1.62
N THR A 170 5.60 33.04 1.58
CA THR A 170 5.43 32.27 0.34
C THR A 170 4.42 31.16 0.54
N GLU A 171 3.72 30.76 -0.53
CA GLU A 171 2.78 29.62 -0.49
C GLU A 171 3.49 28.32 -0.06
N ALA A 172 4.76 28.16 -0.40
CA ALA A 172 5.57 27.02 0.03
C ALA A 172 5.83 27.03 1.55
N ALA A 173 6.14 28.19 2.14
CA ALA A 173 6.31 28.32 3.59
C ALA A 173 5.02 28.01 4.35
N ASP A 174 3.87 28.49 3.84
CA ASP A 174 2.56 28.17 4.41
C ASP A 174 2.23 26.68 4.30
N ALA A 175 2.52 26.08 3.14
CA ALA A 175 2.34 24.65 2.92
C ALA A 175 3.19 23.81 3.87
N ILE A 176 4.47 24.17 4.08
CA ILE A 176 5.36 23.49 5.02
C ILE A 176 4.80 23.58 6.44
N THR A 177 4.39 24.77 6.88
CA THR A 177 3.85 25.01 8.23
C THR A 177 2.57 24.19 8.47
N LYS A 178 1.64 24.22 7.51
CA LYS A 178 0.40 23.44 7.57
C LYS A 178 0.68 21.94 7.54
N ALA A 179 1.55 21.47 6.65
CA ALA A 179 1.92 20.05 6.60
C ALA A 179 2.59 19.59 7.89
N ALA A 180 3.42 20.43 8.52
CA ALA A 180 4.03 20.11 9.81
C ALA A 180 3.02 20.09 10.97
N ALA A 181 2.05 21.00 10.98
CA ALA A 181 0.97 21.02 11.96
C ALA A 181 0.08 19.77 11.92
N ASN A 182 0.07 19.03 10.80
CA ASN A 182 -0.68 17.79 10.62
C ASN A 182 0.23 16.56 10.54
N GLU A 183 1.48 16.67 11.00
CA GLU A 183 2.47 15.59 11.08
C GLU A 183 2.86 14.92 9.74
N ILE A 184 2.39 15.47 8.62
CA ILE A 184 2.77 15.07 7.26
C ILE A 184 4.28 15.33 7.06
N VAL A 185 4.77 16.44 7.62
CA VAL A 185 6.18 16.83 7.62
C VAL A 185 6.73 16.86 9.05
N LYS A 186 7.83 16.14 9.30
CA LYS A 186 8.52 16.16 10.60
C LYS A 186 9.76 17.06 10.65
N GLY A 187 10.42 17.26 9.51
CA GLY A 187 11.70 17.98 9.40
C GLY A 187 12.86 17.26 10.12
N TYR A 188 13.96 17.98 10.33
CA TYR A 188 15.19 17.53 10.99
C TYR A 188 15.47 18.44 12.20
N ALA A 189 15.12 17.98 13.41
CA ALA A 189 15.13 18.83 14.61
C ALA A 189 14.35 20.14 14.37
N ASN A 190 14.99 21.30 14.41
CA ASN A 190 14.39 22.61 14.16
C ASN A 190 14.51 23.11 12.70
N LEU A 191 14.99 22.28 11.78
CA LEU A 191 15.21 22.62 10.36
C LEU A 191 14.27 21.84 9.43
N PHE A 192 13.88 22.44 8.32
CA PHE A 192 13.15 21.77 7.24
C PHE A 192 14.04 21.42 6.03
N LYS A 193 15.07 22.23 5.78
CA LYS A 193 15.97 22.19 4.62
C LYS A 193 15.23 22.38 3.28
N PRO A 194 14.55 23.52 3.06
CA PRO A 194 13.62 23.71 1.94
C PRO A 194 14.26 23.56 0.55
N ARG A 195 15.54 23.93 0.40
CA ARG A 195 16.27 23.93 -0.88
C ARG A 195 16.97 22.63 -1.19
N ASN A 196 17.03 21.68 -0.26
CA ASN A 196 17.60 20.37 -0.54
C ASN A 196 16.70 19.62 -1.52
N LEU A 197 17.31 18.80 -2.37
CA LEU A 197 16.59 17.85 -3.21
C LEU A 197 15.87 16.82 -2.33
N ALA A 198 14.68 16.41 -2.75
CA ALA A 198 13.89 15.44 -2.03
C ALA A 198 14.07 14.03 -2.60
N THR A 199 14.09 13.03 -1.71
CA THR A 199 14.22 11.63 -2.09
C THR A 199 12.87 10.99 -2.37
N ARG A 200 12.87 9.84 -3.06
CA ARG A 200 11.66 9.05 -3.32
C ARG A 200 10.96 8.62 -2.02
N ALA A 201 11.70 8.16 -1.01
CA ALA A 201 11.16 7.80 0.30
C ALA A 201 10.45 8.97 1.00
N GLN A 202 11.04 10.17 0.95
CA GLN A 202 10.41 11.38 1.52
C GLN A 202 9.07 11.68 0.84
N GLY A 203 9.00 11.51 -0.49
CA GLY A 203 7.76 11.68 -1.24
C GLY A 203 6.70 10.67 -0.84
N ILE A 204 7.04 9.38 -0.81
CA ILE A 204 6.14 8.27 -0.44
C ILE A 204 5.55 8.52 0.95
N ILE A 205 6.39 8.79 1.94
CA ILE A 205 5.95 9.01 3.32
C ILE A 205 5.03 10.23 3.45
N MET A 206 5.34 11.32 2.75
CA MET A 206 4.48 12.51 2.83
C MET A 206 3.11 12.26 2.21
N ILE A 207 3.04 11.47 1.12
CA ILE A 207 1.75 11.04 0.55
C ILE A 207 1.03 10.10 1.52
N HIS A 208 1.72 9.09 2.04
CA HIS A 208 1.19 8.14 3.03
C HIS A 208 0.53 8.85 4.20
N ARG A 209 1.27 9.73 4.86
CA ARG A 209 0.77 10.50 5.99
C ARG A 209 -0.38 11.40 5.61
N ALA A 210 -0.35 12.03 4.44
CA ALA A 210 -1.43 12.90 3.98
C ALA A 210 -2.74 12.13 3.74
N LEU A 211 -2.69 10.97 3.07
CA LEU A 211 -3.88 10.12 2.88
C LEU A 211 -4.50 9.70 4.22
N HIS A 212 -3.66 9.43 5.23
CA HIS A 212 -4.10 9.03 6.56
C HIS A 212 -4.77 10.17 7.37
N GLN A 213 -4.70 11.42 6.92
CA GLN A 213 -5.36 12.57 7.55
C GLN A 213 -6.76 12.87 6.97
N GLU A 214 -7.18 12.18 5.89
CA GLU A 214 -8.49 12.43 5.26
C GLU A 214 -9.61 11.72 6.02
N THR A 215 -10.46 12.46 6.74
CA THR A 215 -11.53 11.89 7.60
C THR A 215 -12.93 12.42 7.30
N SER A 216 -13.12 13.10 6.16
CA SER A 216 -14.40 13.74 5.79
C SER A 216 -15.48 12.79 5.28
N GLN A 217 -15.14 11.56 4.89
CA GLN A 217 -16.00 10.56 4.24
C GLN A 217 -15.67 9.15 4.75
N LEU A 218 -15.91 8.91 6.03
CA LEU A 218 -15.59 7.63 6.68
C LEU A 218 -16.53 6.48 6.22
N PRO A 219 -16.02 5.25 6.05
CA PRO A 219 -16.87 4.08 5.84
C PRO A 219 -17.66 3.71 7.12
N THR A 220 -18.79 3.03 6.95
CA THR A 220 -19.48 2.43 8.09
C THR A 220 -18.71 1.20 8.57
N SER A 221 -18.80 0.87 9.86
CA SER A 221 -18.15 -0.34 10.37
C SER A 221 -18.78 -1.60 9.78
N GLU A 222 -20.10 -1.58 9.55
CA GLU A 222 -20.84 -2.66 8.87
C GLU A 222 -20.28 -2.94 7.47
N GLN A 223 -19.98 -1.91 6.68
CA GLN A 223 -19.40 -2.07 5.34
C GLN A 223 -18.02 -2.76 5.38
N LEU A 224 -17.19 -2.42 6.36
CA LEU A 224 -15.85 -3.01 6.50
C LEU A 224 -15.94 -4.45 7.00
N LEU A 225 -16.78 -4.70 8.00
CA LEU A 225 -16.96 -6.02 8.59
C LEU A 225 -17.63 -7.00 7.63
N SER A 226 -18.54 -6.57 6.76
CA SER A 226 -19.15 -7.46 5.78
C SER A 226 -18.12 -8.03 4.79
N ILE A 227 -17.18 -7.21 4.35
CA ILE A 227 -16.08 -7.64 3.46
C ILE A 227 -15.17 -8.64 4.18
N VAL A 228 -14.75 -8.31 5.40
CA VAL A 228 -13.85 -9.18 6.17
C VAL A 228 -14.54 -10.52 6.50
N ASN A 229 -15.79 -10.48 6.94
CA ASN A 229 -16.54 -11.69 7.25
C ASN A 229 -16.74 -12.56 6.01
N GLU A 230 -16.99 -11.98 4.83
CA GLU A 230 -17.13 -12.74 3.57
C GLU A 230 -15.82 -13.45 3.21
N VAL A 231 -14.69 -12.74 3.29
CA VAL A 231 -13.36 -13.31 3.02
C VAL A 231 -13.06 -14.46 3.99
N ILE A 232 -13.19 -14.22 5.30
CA ILE A 232 -12.84 -15.22 6.33
C ILE A 232 -13.81 -16.42 6.32
N SER A 233 -15.10 -16.19 6.11
CA SER A 233 -16.09 -17.28 6.08
C SER A 233 -15.90 -18.16 4.85
N THR A 234 -15.59 -17.56 3.69
CA THR A 234 -15.26 -18.31 2.47
C THR A 234 -13.98 -19.12 2.66
N GLU A 235 -12.97 -18.52 3.30
CA GLU A 235 -11.72 -19.22 3.61
C GLU A 235 -11.96 -20.42 4.54
N LYS A 236 -12.74 -20.24 5.61
CA LYS A 236 -13.18 -21.32 6.51
C LYS A 236 -13.87 -22.44 5.74
N GLU A 237 -14.82 -22.13 4.86
CA GLU A 237 -15.54 -23.13 4.06
C GLU A 237 -14.62 -23.87 3.08
N GLY A 238 -13.76 -23.15 2.36
CA GLY A 238 -12.81 -23.71 1.41
C GLY A 238 -11.81 -24.65 2.08
N LEU A 239 -11.26 -24.24 3.23
CA LEU A 239 -10.32 -25.04 4.02
C LEU A 239 -10.98 -26.30 4.60
N VAL A 240 -12.16 -26.17 5.22
CA VAL A 240 -12.86 -27.31 5.85
C VAL A 240 -13.35 -28.32 4.81
N SER A 241 -13.85 -27.86 3.67
CA SER A 241 -14.34 -28.73 2.60
C SER A 241 -13.20 -29.32 1.74
N GLY A 242 -11.99 -28.77 1.82
CA GLY A 242 -10.89 -29.09 0.92
C GLY A 242 -11.15 -28.67 -0.53
N ASN A 243 -12.08 -27.73 -0.76
CA ASN A 243 -12.37 -27.13 -2.06
C ASN A 243 -11.68 -25.77 -2.16
N TYR A 244 -10.36 -25.75 -2.26
CA TYR A 244 -9.59 -24.50 -2.13
C TYR A 244 -9.85 -23.52 -3.28
N THR A 245 -10.08 -24.03 -4.49
CA THR A 245 -10.38 -23.19 -5.66
C THR A 245 -11.67 -22.37 -5.54
N SER A 246 -12.61 -22.73 -4.66
CA SER A 246 -13.81 -21.91 -4.43
C SER A 246 -13.51 -20.56 -3.78
N MET A 247 -12.32 -20.39 -3.18
CA MET A 247 -11.92 -19.13 -2.54
C MET A 247 -11.45 -18.07 -3.54
N ILE A 248 -10.98 -18.47 -4.73
CA ILE A 248 -10.39 -17.57 -5.75
C ILE A 248 -11.35 -16.43 -6.16
N PRO A 249 -12.64 -16.69 -6.49
CA PRO A 249 -13.56 -15.61 -6.87
C PRO A 249 -13.75 -14.56 -5.76
N VAL A 250 -13.77 -14.99 -4.50
CA VAL A 250 -13.92 -14.09 -3.35
C VAL A 250 -12.65 -13.26 -3.15
N TYR A 251 -11.46 -13.86 -3.25
CA TYR A 251 -10.21 -13.09 -3.23
C TYR A 251 -10.16 -12.07 -4.38
N ASN A 252 -10.56 -12.45 -5.59
CA ASN A 252 -10.58 -11.53 -6.73
C ASN A 252 -11.57 -10.37 -6.59
N GLN A 253 -12.67 -10.59 -5.88
CA GLN A 253 -13.69 -9.57 -5.64
C GLN A 253 -13.33 -8.65 -4.46
N TYR A 254 -12.89 -9.22 -3.34
CA TYR A 254 -12.80 -8.53 -2.06
C TYR A 254 -11.36 -8.23 -1.62
N SER A 255 -10.37 -8.63 -2.41
CA SER A 255 -8.97 -8.35 -2.10
C SER A 255 -8.20 -7.75 -3.28
N THR A 256 -7.03 -7.22 -2.95
CA THR A 256 -6.07 -6.68 -3.90
C THR A 256 -4.68 -6.79 -3.28
N GLY A 257 -3.65 -6.34 -3.99
CA GLY A 257 -2.36 -6.12 -3.36
C GLY A 257 -1.67 -7.40 -2.89
N TYR A 258 -0.87 -7.25 -1.84
CA TYR A 258 -0.12 -8.35 -1.24
C TYR A 258 -1.05 -9.47 -0.76
N PHE A 259 -2.15 -9.12 -0.09
CA PHE A 259 -3.12 -10.11 0.41
C PHE A 259 -3.66 -10.98 -0.71
N GLN A 260 -4.13 -10.38 -1.82
CA GLN A 260 -4.63 -11.15 -2.95
C GLN A 260 -3.59 -12.13 -3.50
N ALA A 261 -2.35 -11.65 -3.70
CA ALA A 261 -1.26 -12.48 -4.19
C ALA A 261 -0.97 -13.65 -3.24
N ALA A 262 -0.85 -13.37 -1.94
CA ALA A 262 -0.59 -14.38 -0.91
C ALA A 262 -1.72 -15.41 -0.80
N SER A 263 -2.98 -14.96 -0.88
CA SER A 263 -4.15 -15.83 -0.82
C SER A 263 -4.23 -16.76 -2.04
N ILE A 264 -3.98 -16.26 -3.25
CA ILE A 264 -3.97 -17.09 -4.47
C ILE A 264 -2.81 -18.08 -4.45
N GLU A 265 -1.61 -17.66 -4.01
CA GLU A 265 -0.47 -18.56 -3.82
C GLU A 265 -0.77 -19.67 -2.80
N SER A 266 -1.47 -19.33 -1.70
CA SER A 266 -1.88 -20.30 -0.69
C SER A 266 -2.88 -21.32 -1.26
N VAL A 267 -3.87 -20.89 -2.05
CA VAL A 267 -4.80 -21.81 -2.75
C VAL A 267 -4.04 -22.76 -3.65
N ASN A 268 -3.09 -22.25 -4.43
CA ASN A 268 -2.28 -23.06 -5.34
C ASN A 268 -1.42 -24.08 -4.59
N ALA A 269 -0.85 -23.68 -3.44
CA ALA A 269 -0.08 -24.59 -2.58
C ALA A 269 -0.97 -25.72 -2.03
N TYR A 270 -2.18 -25.40 -1.55
CA TYR A 270 -3.11 -26.41 -1.05
C TYR A 270 -3.57 -27.39 -2.13
N GLU A 271 -3.88 -26.90 -3.34
CA GLU A 271 -4.23 -27.76 -4.48
C GLU A 271 -3.05 -28.64 -4.91
N TYR A 272 -1.83 -28.11 -4.91
CA TYR A 272 -0.63 -28.89 -5.20
C TYR A 272 -0.46 -30.03 -4.19
N MET A 273 -0.55 -29.74 -2.88
CA MET A 273 -0.43 -30.77 -1.83
C MET A 273 -1.50 -31.86 -1.99
N LYS A 274 -2.76 -31.46 -2.18
CA LYS A 274 -3.88 -32.37 -2.42
C LYS A 274 -3.64 -33.28 -3.62
N ASN A 275 -3.15 -32.73 -4.74
CA ASN A 275 -2.85 -33.49 -5.96
C ASN A 275 -1.64 -34.43 -5.79
N ASN A 276 -0.78 -34.21 -4.79
CA ASN A 276 0.35 -35.06 -4.44
C ASN A 276 0.07 -35.97 -3.23
N GLY A 277 -1.20 -36.14 -2.85
CA GLY A 277 -1.63 -37.06 -1.78
C GLY A 277 -1.39 -36.56 -0.35
N GLN A 278 -1.00 -35.29 -0.17
CA GLN A 278 -0.84 -34.64 1.13
C GLN A 278 -2.10 -33.83 1.46
N THR A 279 -3.18 -34.53 1.84
CA THR A 279 -4.43 -33.86 2.20
C THR A 279 -4.32 -33.24 3.60
N LEU A 280 -4.53 -31.93 3.68
CA LEU A 280 -4.73 -31.22 4.94
C LEU A 280 -6.19 -31.31 5.38
N THR A 281 -6.44 -31.47 6.67
CA THR A 281 -7.77 -31.32 7.27
C THR A 281 -7.72 -30.20 8.28
N PHE A 282 -8.59 -29.21 8.11
CA PHE A 282 -8.72 -28.06 8.97
C PHE A 282 -10.00 -28.20 9.81
N THR A 283 -9.86 -28.23 11.13
CA THR A 283 -11.00 -28.27 12.07
C THR A 283 -11.08 -26.94 12.81
N PRO A 284 -12.09 -26.09 12.56
CA PRO A 284 -12.21 -24.80 13.24
C PRO A 284 -12.37 -24.98 14.74
N VAL A 285 -11.77 -24.08 15.53
CA VAL A 285 -11.86 -24.12 16.99
C VAL A 285 -12.43 -22.82 17.54
N GLY A 286 -13.68 -22.91 18.01
CA GLY A 286 -14.45 -21.75 18.43
C GLY A 286 -14.94 -20.93 17.24
N GLU A 287 -15.35 -19.70 17.52
CA GLU A 287 -15.76 -18.74 16.49
C GLU A 287 -14.83 -17.52 16.54
N PHE A 288 -14.44 -17.03 15.37
CA PHE A 288 -13.64 -15.83 15.27
C PHE A 288 -14.50 -14.60 15.62
N THR A 289 -13.84 -13.51 16.00
CA THR A 289 -14.46 -12.19 16.12
C THR A 289 -13.75 -11.19 15.22
N ALA A 290 -14.49 -10.17 14.77
CA ALA A 290 -13.96 -9.13 13.90
C ALA A 290 -14.27 -7.74 14.47
N GLN A 291 -13.25 -6.90 14.64
CA GLN A 291 -13.39 -5.55 15.19
C GLN A 291 -12.67 -4.51 14.33
N VAL A 292 -13.37 -3.44 13.95
CA VAL A 292 -12.73 -2.30 13.27
C VAL A 292 -11.83 -1.56 14.27
N LEU A 293 -10.53 -1.49 14.00
CA LEU A 293 -9.54 -0.79 14.83
C LEU A 293 -9.40 0.68 14.45
N SER A 294 -9.29 0.95 13.15
CA SER A 294 -9.16 2.31 12.64
C SER A 294 -9.76 2.43 11.24
N LYS A 295 -10.16 3.66 10.87
CA LYS A 295 -10.69 3.98 9.54
C LYS A 295 -10.51 5.46 9.22
N ASN A 296 -10.25 5.74 7.97
CA ASN A 296 -10.26 7.06 7.36
C ASN A 296 -10.95 6.97 5.98
N ASN A 297 -10.85 8.00 5.13
CA ASN A 297 -11.52 8.00 3.82
C ASN A 297 -11.04 6.91 2.86
N ARG A 298 -9.83 6.38 3.07
CA ARG A 298 -9.11 5.53 2.11
C ARG A 298 -8.61 4.21 2.69
N PHE A 299 -8.39 4.15 3.99
CA PHE A 299 -7.83 3.00 4.68
C PHE A 299 -8.65 2.64 5.91
N ALA A 300 -8.63 1.36 6.24
CA ALA A 300 -9.16 0.84 7.48
C ALA A 300 -8.34 -0.37 7.93
N SER A 301 -8.47 -0.71 9.21
CA SER A 301 -7.92 -1.95 9.76
C SER A 301 -8.98 -2.66 10.57
N VAL A 302 -9.03 -3.99 10.43
CA VAL A 302 -9.95 -4.86 11.15
C VAL A 302 -9.13 -5.94 11.83
N GLU A 303 -9.23 -6.02 13.14
CA GLU A 303 -8.70 -7.11 13.96
C GLU A 303 -9.60 -8.33 13.82
N ILE A 304 -8.98 -9.48 13.64
CA ILE A 304 -9.57 -10.81 13.68
C ILE A 304 -8.96 -11.56 14.85
N ASP A 305 -9.79 -11.94 15.80
CA ASP A 305 -9.38 -12.69 16.99
C ASP A 305 -10.05 -14.07 17.03
N ASN A 306 -9.39 -15.04 17.67
CA ASN A 306 -9.81 -16.43 17.79
C ASN A 306 -10.08 -17.15 16.44
N LEU A 307 -9.28 -16.88 15.40
CA LEU A 307 -9.33 -17.61 14.12
C LEU A 307 -8.41 -18.83 14.17
N LEU A 308 -8.86 -19.86 14.89
CA LEU A 308 -8.06 -21.03 15.23
C LEU A 308 -8.49 -22.26 14.45
N TYR A 309 -7.51 -23.08 14.05
CA TYR A 309 -7.76 -24.40 13.45
C TYR A 309 -6.88 -25.46 14.10
N ASP A 310 -7.45 -26.63 14.34
CA ASP A 310 -6.69 -27.88 14.50
C ASP A 310 -6.44 -28.46 13.10
N VAL A 311 -5.16 -28.53 12.72
CA VAL A 311 -4.71 -28.97 11.40
C VAL A 311 -4.08 -30.36 11.51
N THR A 312 -4.49 -31.28 10.63
CA THR A 312 -3.89 -32.60 10.50
C THR A 312 -3.46 -32.86 9.06
N VAL A 313 -2.32 -33.54 8.89
CA VAL A 313 -1.81 -33.97 7.57
C VAL A 313 -2.10 -35.45 7.39
N ALA A 314 -2.74 -35.82 6.28
CA ALA A 314 -3.01 -37.22 5.97
C ALA A 314 -1.71 -38.05 5.96
N GLY A 315 -1.70 -39.17 6.70
CA GLY A 315 -0.54 -40.06 6.80
C GLY A 315 0.53 -39.62 7.80
N GLN A 316 0.33 -38.53 8.53
CA GLN A 316 1.18 -38.13 9.66
C GLN A 316 0.39 -38.24 10.98
N GLU A 317 1.05 -38.71 12.04
CA GLU A 317 0.45 -38.68 13.38
C GLU A 317 0.62 -37.29 14.00
N GLY A 318 -0.47 -36.74 14.52
CA GLY A 318 -0.47 -35.47 15.26
C GLY A 318 -1.51 -34.48 14.76
N THR A 319 -1.81 -33.52 15.63
CA THR A 319 -2.65 -32.35 15.33
C THR A 319 -1.89 -31.12 15.76
N GLU A 320 -1.79 -30.15 14.87
CA GLU A 320 -1.17 -28.86 15.14
C GLU A 320 -2.27 -27.81 15.31
N ARG A 321 -2.21 -27.05 16.41
CA ARG A 321 -3.08 -25.88 16.59
C ARG A 321 -2.43 -24.71 15.87
N SER A 322 -3.09 -24.21 14.84
CA SER A 322 -2.65 -23.03 14.09
C SER A 322 -3.56 -21.84 14.41
N ASP A 323 -2.93 -20.68 14.64
CA ASP A 323 -3.60 -19.41 14.88
C ASP A 323 -3.41 -18.48 13.66
N PHE A 324 -4.53 -18.09 13.06
CA PHE A 324 -4.56 -17.18 11.91
C PHE A 324 -5.13 -15.81 12.28
N SER A 325 -5.27 -15.51 13.59
CA SER A 325 -5.66 -14.20 14.07
C SER A 325 -4.61 -13.13 13.75
N GLY A 326 -5.10 -11.90 13.60
CA GLY A 326 -4.29 -10.79 13.17
C GLY A 326 -5.09 -9.57 12.76
N ILE A 327 -4.45 -8.66 12.04
CA ILE A 327 -5.03 -7.42 11.56
C ILE A 327 -5.05 -7.43 10.04
N LEU A 328 -6.25 -7.34 9.47
CA LEU A 328 -6.45 -7.13 8.03
C LEU A 328 -6.45 -5.63 7.76
N SER A 329 -5.65 -5.19 6.79
CA SER A 329 -5.66 -3.83 6.27
C SER A 329 -6.53 -3.76 5.02
N LEU A 330 -7.43 -2.78 5.00
CA LEU A 330 -8.34 -2.52 3.89
C LEU A 330 -8.04 -1.16 3.28
N LYS A 331 -8.25 -1.05 1.97
CA LYS A 331 -8.23 0.22 1.26
C LYS A 331 -9.46 0.38 0.40
N LYS A 332 -9.78 1.63 0.08
CA LYS A 332 -10.77 1.98 -0.94
C LYS A 332 -10.12 2.03 -2.31
N ASP A 333 -10.57 1.18 -3.22
CA ASP A 333 -10.12 1.13 -4.61
C ASP A 333 -10.69 2.31 -5.44
N PRO A 334 -10.08 2.60 -6.60
CA PRO A 334 -10.56 3.59 -7.59
C PRO A 334 -12.06 3.54 -7.91
N ASP A 335 -12.65 2.34 -7.96
CA ASP A 335 -14.07 2.12 -8.25
C ASP A 335 -14.98 2.42 -7.04
N GLY A 336 -14.39 2.79 -5.90
CA GLY A 336 -15.07 3.12 -4.65
C GLY A 336 -15.36 1.91 -3.76
N THR A 337 -15.01 0.70 -4.18
CA THR A 337 -15.15 -0.52 -3.38
C THR A 337 -14.04 -0.61 -2.34
N TRP A 338 -14.32 -1.28 -1.22
CA TRP A 338 -13.31 -1.55 -0.19
C TRP A 338 -12.77 -2.96 -0.38
N LYS A 339 -11.46 -3.13 -0.24
CA LYS A 339 -10.78 -4.41 -0.41
C LYS A 339 -9.69 -4.61 0.61
N VAL A 340 -9.49 -5.86 1.03
CA VAL A 340 -8.35 -6.28 1.86
C VAL A 340 -7.09 -6.25 1.00
N TYR A 341 -6.03 -5.59 1.46
CA TYR A 341 -4.76 -5.53 0.73
C TYR A 341 -3.57 -6.09 1.49
N ASN A 342 -3.70 -6.28 2.80
CA ASN A 342 -2.64 -6.84 3.63
C ASN A 342 -3.20 -7.55 4.87
N VAL A 343 -2.40 -8.41 5.47
CA VAL A 343 -2.66 -9.06 6.76
C VAL A 343 -1.38 -9.11 7.59
N ILE A 344 -1.50 -8.87 8.90
CA ILE A 344 -0.42 -9.07 9.88
C ILE A 344 -0.96 -10.03 10.94
N THR A 345 -0.43 -11.24 11.01
CA THR A 345 -0.79 -12.26 12.01
C THR A 345 -0.09 -11.99 13.35
N TYR A 346 -0.67 -12.50 14.46
CA TYR A 346 -0.17 -12.15 15.80
C TYR A 346 1.11 -12.84 16.25
N GLU A 347 1.37 -14.06 15.76
CA GLU A 347 2.46 -14.97 16.20
C GLU A 347 2.66 -15.14 17.72
#